data_AF-A0A831U2F8-F1
#
_entry.id   AF-A0A831U2F8-F1
#
_cell.length_a   1.000
_cell.length_b   1.000
_cell.length_c   1.000
_cell.angle_alpha   90.00
_cell.angle_beta   90.00
_cell.angle_gamma   90.00
#
_symmetry.space_group_name_H-M   'P 1'
#
loop_
_entity.id
_entity.type
_entity.pdbx_description
1 polymer ?
#
loop_
_entity_poly.entity_id
_entity_poly.type
_entity_poly.pdbx_seq_one_letter_code
_entity_poly.pdbx_strand_id
1 'polypeptide(L)' 'MPAQPLLWTARELDETGLYSLRARYYLPRIGRFLSEDPAGLAAGLNLYVFAHNSPVGARDPFGLDPSF' A
#
# COMPACT_ATOMS: atom_id res chain seq x y z
N MET A 1 -10.18 4.08 -25.91
CA MET A 1 -10.77 3.40 -24.73
C MET A 1 -10.25 4.16 -23.52
N PRO A 2 -11.08 4.73 -22.63
CA PRO A 2 -10.52 5.31 -21.41
C PRO A 2 -9.86 4.17 -20.63
N ALA A 3 -8.59 4.35 -20.25
CA ALA A 3 -7.91 3.42 -19.36
C ALA A 3 -8.78 3.28 -18.10
N GLN A 4 -9.21 2.07 -17.77
CA GLN A 4 -9.95 1.83 -16.53
C GLN A 4 -8.96 2.08 -15.37
N PRO A 5 -9.07 3.20 -14.64
CA PRO A 5 -8.01 3.65 -13.75
C PRO A 5 -7.99 2.85 -12.44
N LEU A 6 -9.01 2.03 -12.19
CA LEU A 6 -9.17 1.25 -10.98
C LEU A 6 -8.80 -0.20 -11.26
N LEU A 7 -7.64 -0.62 -10.74
CA LEU A 7 -7.13 -1.98 -10.89
C LEU A 7 -7.23 -2.72 -9.54
N TRP A 8 -6.10 -2.96 -8.89
CA TRP A 8 -6.05 -3.71 -7.64
C TRP A 8 -6.57 -2.88 -6.45
N THR A 9 -7.38 -3.50 -5.58
CA THR A 9 -8.02 -2.85 -4.41
C THR A 9 -8.88 -1.61 -4.73
N ALA A 10 -9.35 -1.44 -5.97
CA ALA A 10 -10.01 -0.23 -6.44
C ALA A 10 -9.15 1.03 -6.23
N ARG A 11 -7.85 0.92 -6.53
CA ARG A 11 -6.89 2.03 -6.45
C ARG A 11 -6.31 2.36 -7.81
N GLU A 12 -5.96 3.63 -7.95
CA GLU A 12 -5.34 4.17 -9.14
C GLU A 12 -3.91 3.65 -9.26
N LEU A 13 -3.62 3.05 -10.42
CA LEU A 13 -2.27 2.73 -10.84
C LEU A 13 -1.73 3.95 -11.59
N ASP A 14 -0.72 4.58 -11.02
CA ASP A 14 -0.04 5.70 -11.64
C ASP A 14 0.75 5.23 -12.89
N GLU A 15 1.04 6.14 -13.82
CA GLU A 15 1.80 5.85 -15.04
C GLU A 15 3.21 5.28 -14.75
N THR A 16 3.69 5.49 -13.52
CA THR A 16 4.94 4.93 -12.97
C THR A 16 4.82 3.46 -12.50
N GLY A 17 3.62 2.88 -12.50
CA GLY A 17 3.36 1.51 -12.04
C GLY A 17 3.24 1.37 -10.52
N LEU A 18 3.00 2.48 -9.81
CA LEU A 18 2.77 2.54 -8.37
C LEU A 18 1.29 2.62 -8.04
N TYR A 19 0.89 1.95 -6.96
CA TYR A 19 -0.46 2.10 -6.40
C TYR A 19 -0.48 3.23 -5.37
N SER A 20 -1.36 4.20 -5.56
CA SER A 20 -1.62 5.23 -4.54
C SER A 20 -2.55 4.66 -3.45
N LEU A 21 -1.97 4.24 -2.33
CA LEU A 21 -2.71 3.76 -1.15
C LEU A 21 -2.94 4.90 -0.16
N ARG A 22 -3.46 6.03 -0.67
CA ARG A 22 -3.76 7.26 0.10
C ARG A 22 -2.53 7.85 0.79
N ALA A 23 -2.19 7.36 1.98
CA ALA A 23 -1.11 7.89 2.78
C ALA A 23 0.28 7.56 2.19
N ARG A 24 0.37 6.49 1.38
CA ARG A 24 1.64 6.01 0.85
C ARG A 24 1.52 5.46 -0.57
N TYR A 25 2.63 5.51 -1.29
CA TYR A 25 2.78 4.84 -2.58
C TYR A 25 3.30 3.42 -2.37
N TYR A 26 2.62 2.45 -2.98
CA TYR A 26 2.95 1.03 -2.92
C TYR A 26 3.51 0.53 -4.24
N LEU A 27 4.63 -0.18 -4.16
CA LEU A 27 5.31 -0.80 -5.29
C LEU A 27 4.92 -2.28 -5.34
N PRO A 28 3.97 -2.69 -6.21
CA PRO A 28 3.51 -4.08 -6.28
C PRO A 28 4.61 -5.03 -6.77
N ARG A 29 5.59 -4.54 -7.54
CA ARG A 29 6.75 -5.33 -8.01
C ARG A 29 7.63 -5.84 -6.88
N ILE A 30 7.67 -5.13 -5.75
CA ILE A 30 8.55 -5.44 -4.60
C ILE A 30 7.70 -5.85 -3.38
N GLY A 31 6.41 -5.52 -3.38
CA GLY A 31 5.49 -5.85 -2.28
C GLY A 31 5.61 -4.94 -1.07
N ARG A 32 6.06 -3.69 -1.25
CA ARG A 32 6.40 -2.76 -0.15
C ARG A 32 6.01 -1.31 -0.46
N PHE A 33 5.92 -0.50 0.59
CA PHE A 33 5.79 0.95 0.45
C PHE A 33 7.13 1.63 0.13
N LEU A 34 7.08 2.77 -0.56
CA LEU A 34 8.29 3.56 -0.85
C LEU A 34 8.66 4.51 0.29
N SER A 35 7.67 4.93 1.05
CA SER A 35 7.83 5.83 2.19
C SER A 35 7.62 5.08 3.50
N GLU A 36 8.32 5.52 4.54
CA GLU A 36 8.13 5.04 5.90
C GLU A 36 6.69 5.28 6.36
N ASP A 37 6.19 4.42 7.25
CA ASP A 37 4.90 4.59 7.88
C ASP A 37 4.87 5.88 8.72
N PRO A 38 3.92 6.82 8.48
CA PRO A 38 3.77 8.01 9.30
C PRO A 38 3.43 7.71 10.76
N ALA A 39 2.87 6.53 11.05
CA ALA A 39 2.63 6.06 12.42
C ALA A 39 3.93 5.62 13.13
N GLY A 40 5.05 5.55 12.41
CA GLY A 40 6.34 5.15 12.96
C GLY A 40 6.29 3.75 13.56
N LEU A 41 6.99 3.55 14.67
CA LEU A 41 7.06 2.26 15.37
C LEU A 41 5.68 1.75 15.86
N ALA A 42 4.64 2.59 15.87
CA ALA A 42 3.28 2.16 16.20
C ALA A 42 2.67 1.22 15.14
N ALA A 43 3.10 1.31 13.88
CA ALA A 43 2.76 0.36 12.81
C ALA A 43 3.61 -0.92 12.84
N GLY A 44 4.55 -1.02 13.79
CA GLY A 44 5.47 -2.14 13.96
C GLY A 44 6.91 -1.81 13.54
N LEU A 45 7.79 -2.80 13.68
CA LEU A 45 9.23 -2.64 13.47
C LEU A 45 9.64 -2.45 12.00
N ASN A 46 8.75 -2.78 11.05
CA ASN A 46 9.03 -2.67 9.62
C ASN A 46 8.12 -1.61 8.99
N LEU A 47 8.64 -0.38 8.92
CA LEU A 47 7.93 0.82 8.45
C LEU A 47 7.54 0.80 6.96
N TYR A 48 8.01 -0.21 6.20
CA TYR A 48 7.74 -0.33 4.77
C TYR A 48 6.80 -1.51 4.43
N VAL A 49 6.33 -2.26 5.43
CA VAL A 49 5.52 -3.46 5.21
C VAL A 49 4.12 -3.08 4.76
N PHE A 50 3.60 -3.81 3.77
CA PHE A 50 2.19 -3.74 3.40
C PHE A 50 1.44 -4.91 4.04
N ALA A 51 0.33 -4.63 4.71
CA ALA A 51 -0.61 -5.64 5.25
C ALA A 51 0.10 -6.76 6.04
N HIS A 52 1.09 -6.41 6.89
CA HIS A 52 1.91 -7.36 7.64
C HIS A 52 2.53 -8.51 6.80
N ASN A 53 2.86 -8.25 5.52
CA ASN A 53 3.35 -9.25 4.57
C ASN A 53 2.33 -10.37 4.25
N SER A 54 1.05 -10.14 4.53
CA SER A 54 -0.08 -11.04 4.25
C SER A 54 -1.14 -10.34 3.37
N PRO A 55 -0.80 -9.90 2.14
CA PRO A 55 -1.70 -9.10 1.29
C PRO A 55 -2.97 -9.83 0.82
N VAL A 56 -3.06 -11.14 1.03
CA VAL A 56 -4.24 -11.96 0.71
C VAL A 56 -5.20 -12.05 1.91
N GLY A 57 -4.65 -12.15 3.12
CA GLY A 57 -5.42 -12.31 4.36
C GLY A 57 -5.69 -11.01 5.13
N ALA A 58 -4.89 -9.98 4.87
CA ALA A 58 -4.95 -8.66 5.48
C ALA A 58 -5.22 -7.58 4.42
N ARG A 59 -6.08 -6.62 4.75
CA ARG A 59 -6.32 -5.38 3.99
C ARG A 59 -5.83 -4.13 4.72
N ASP A 60 -4.91 -3.36 4.14
CA ASP A 60 -4.56 -2.03 4.68
C ASP A 60 -5.28 -0.93 3.86
N PRO A 61 -6.54 -0.55 4.20
CA PRO A 61 -7.34 0.38 3.42
C PRO A 61 -6.85 1.83 3.47
N PHE A 62 -5.98 2.18 4.42
CA PHE A 62 -5.48 3.53 4.62
C PHE A 62 -3.98 3.68 4.33
N GLY A 63 -3.24 2.57 4.20
CA GLY A 63 -1.80 2.63 4.02
C GLY A 63 -1.11 3.05 5.32
N LEU A 64 -1.57 2.63 6.50
CA LEU A 64 -1.10 3.12 7.82
C LEU A 64 -1.08 2.03 8.92
N ASP A 65 -1.16 0.76 8.53
CA ASP A 65 -1.69 -0.32 9.39
C ASP A 65 -1.07 -0.45 10.81
N PRO A 66 -1.88 -0.36 11.88
CA PRO A 66 -1.53 -0.81 13.23
C PRO A 66 -2.32 -2.07 13.68
N SER A 67 -2.75 -2.93 12.75
CA SER A 67 -3.59 -4.15 12.91
C SER A 67 -5.11 -3.91 12.87
N PHE A 68 -5.82 -4.79 12.17
CA PHE A 68 -7.29 -4.87 11.96
C PHE A 68 -8.13 -4.75 13.23
#